data_AF-A0A8D6XSK5-F1
#
_entry.id   AF-A0A8D6XSK5-F1
#
_cell.length_a   1.000
_cell.length_b   1.000
_cell.length_c   1.000
_cell.angle_alpha   90.00
_cell.angle_beta   90.00
_cell.angle_gamma   90.00
#
_symmetry.space_group_name_H-M   'P 1'
#
loop_
_entity.id
_entity.type
_entity.pdbx_description
1 polymer ?
#
loop_
_entity_poly.entity_id
_entity_poly.type
_entity_poly.pdbx_seq_one_letter_code
_entity_poly.pdbx_strand_id
1 'polypeptide(L)'
;MLNESLCVKENAKKVNSTSIKSQMPVLLMVSNGKGTGFSQEQWRHYAISFAKRQKNMEVTYYGSPHNFYHYQTKEVIEIMRNSYKRQLIK
;
A
#
# COMPACT_ATOMS: atom_id res chain seq x y z
N MET A 1 15.45 -19.05 2.98
CA MET A 1 15.77 -17.64 3.28
C MET A 1 17.10 -17.15 2.68
N LEU A 2 18.16 -17.97 2.61
CA LEU A 2 19.46 -17.55 2.06
C LEU A 2 19.39 -17.21 0.56
N ASN A 3 18.73 -18.05 -0.25
CA ASN A 3 18.53 -17.77 -1.67
C ASN A 3 17.61 -16.57 -1.92
N GLU A 4 16.57 -16.36 -1.09
CA GLU A 4 15.72 -15.17 -1.19
C GLU A 4 16.50 -13.89 -0.86
N SER A 5 17.43 -13.96 0.11
CA SER A 5 18.27 -12.83 0.52
C SER A 5 19.22 -12.36 -0.58
N LEU A 6 19.78 -13.27 -1.38
CA LEU A 6 20.66 -12.93 -2.50
C LEU A 6 19.94 -12.12 -3.59
N CYS A 7 18.64 -12.37 -3.78
CA CYS A 7 17.84 -11.71 -4.82
C CYS A 7 17.20 -10.39 -4.37
N VAL A 8 17.33 -10.00 -3.10
CA VAL A 8 16.65 -8.80 -2.54
C VAL A 8 16.97 -7.54 -3.34
N LYS A 9 18.25 -7.32 -3.67
CA LYS A 9 18.69 -6.11 -4.40
C LYS A 9 18.10 -6.04 -5.80
N GLU A 10 18.12 -7.14 -6.54
CA GLU A 10 17.56 -7.20 -7.89
C GLU A 10 16.03 -7.12 -7.89
N ASN A 11 15.38 -7.73 -6.90
CA ASN A 11 13.93 -7.62 -6.73
C ASN A 11 13.52 -6.19 -6.37
N ALA A 12 14.28 -5.50 -5.52
CA ALA A 12 14.03 -4.09 -5.19
C ALA A 12 14.12 -3.19 -6.44
N LYS A 13 15.11 -3.42 -7.32
CA LYS A 13 15.21 -2.70 -8.61
C LYS A 13 14.00 -2.96 -9.49
N LYS A 14 13.56 -4.22 -9.63
CA LYS A 14 12.36 -4.59 -10.40
C LYS A 14 11.12 -3.87 -9.87
N VAL A 15 10.88 -3.92 -8.56
CA VAL A 15 9.76 -3.22 -7.91
C VAL A 15 9.84 -1.72 -8.16
N ASN A 16 11.03 -1.13 -8.08
CA ASN A 16 11.21 0.31 -8.29
C ASN A 16 10.95 0.73 -9.75
N SER A 17 11.33 -0.10 -10.71
CA SER A 17 11.05 0.11 -12.14
C SER A 17 9.59 -0.20 -12.56
N THR A 18 8.81 -0.82 -11.67
CA THR A 18 7.44 -1.23 -11.98
C THR A 18 6.47 -0.09 -11.70
N SER A 19 5.86 0.43 -12.76
CA SER A 19 4.59 1.15 -12.67
C SER A 19 3.45 0.14 -12.74
N ILE A 20 2.41 0.33 -11.95
CA ILE A 20 1.14 -0.35 -12.13
C ILE A 20 0.60 0.07 -13.49
N LYS A 21 0.53 -0.88 -14.43
CA LYS A 21 0.02 -0.66 -15.80
C LYS A 21 -1.52 -0.75 -15.88
N SER A 22 -2.19 -0.92 -14.75
CA SER A 22 -3.64 -1.07 -14.69
C SER A 22 -4.32 0.23 -15.11
N GLN A 23 -5.26 0.12 -16.05
CA GLN A 23 -6.21 1.18 -16.34
C GLN A 23 -7.27 1.32 -15.24
N MET A 24 -7.37 0.34 -14.34
CA MET A 24 -8.29 0.39 -13.21
C MET A 24 -7.75 1.30 -12.10
N PRO A 25 -8.64 2.03 -11.39
CA PRO A 25 -8.26 2.71 -10.18
C PRO A 25 -7.75 1.73 -9.12
N VAL A 26 -6.71 2.13 -8.39
CA VAL A 26 -6.09 1.36 -7.32
C VAL A 26 -6.25 2.11 -6.00
N LEU A 27 -6.65 1.39 -4.96
CA LEU A 27 -6.65 1.91 -3.59
C LEU A 27 -5.46 1.31 -2.82
N LEU A 28 -4.56 2.17 -2.35
CA LEU A 28 -3.47 1.82 -1.46
C LEU A 28 -3.81 2.19 0.00
N MET A 29 -4.04 1.18 0.82
CA MET A 29 -4.33 1.34 2.25
C MET A 29 -3.04 1.21 3.07
N VAL A 30 -2.71 2.24 3.86
CA VAL A 30 -1.43 2.37 4.56
C VAL A 30 -1.65 2.43 6.08
N SER A 31 -1.14 1.43 6.79
CA SER A 31 -1.18 1.36 8.25
C SER A 31 -0.26 2.39 8.94
N ASN A 32 -0.26 2.39 10.28
CA ASN A 32 0.65 3.21 11.09
C ASN A 32 2.08 2.65 11.17
N GLY A 33 2.35 1.50 10.55
CA GLY A 33 3.67 0.86 10.55
C GLY A 33 4.01 0.05 11.80
N LYS A 34 3.18 0.04 12.85
CA LYS A 34 3.44 -0.80 14.04
C LYS A 34 3.51 -2.27 13.63
N GLY A 35 4.61 -2.93 13.98
CA GLY A 35 4.89 -4.34 13.63
C GLY A 35 5.76 -4.54 12.39
N THR A 36 6.19 -3.47 11.70
CA THR A 36 7.08 -3.59 10.52
C THR A 36 8.56 -3.37 10.84
N GLY A 37 8.88 -2.85 12.02
CA GLY A 37 10.24 -2.41 12.38
C GLY A 37 10.62 -1.00 11.91
N PHE A 38 9.72 -0.30 11.21
CA PHE A 38 9.92 1.09 10.78
C PHE A 38 9.15 2.07 11.68
N SER A 39 9.63 3.32 11.76
CA SER A 39 8.80 4.40 12.31
C SER A 39 7.58 4.62 11.42
N GLN A 40 6.50 5.18 11.97
CA GLN A 40 5.31 5.53 11.20
C GLN A 40 5.65 6.44 10.01
N GLU A 41 6.55 7.39 10.23
CA GLU A 41 6.99 8.34 9.20
C GLU A 41 7.72 7.61 8.06
N GLN A 42 8.70 6.77 8.38
CA GLN A 42 9.43 5.97 7.38
C GLN A 42 8.47 5.07 6.60
N TRP A 43 7.58 4.38 7.31
CA TRP A 43 6.60 3.49 6.71
C TRP A 43 5.68 4.21 5.71
N ARG A 44 5.10 5.34 6.13
CA ARG A 44 4.23 6.15 5.28
C ARG A 44 5.01 6.83 4.15
N HIS A 45 6.26 7.21 4.38
CA HIS A 45 7.13 7.76 3.35
C HIS A 45 7.32 6.79 2.18
N TYR A 46 7.52 5.49 2.45
CA TYR A 46 7.64 4.49 1.39
C TYR A 46 6.36 4.38 0.55
N ALA A 47 5.19 4.38 1.19
CA ALA A 47 3.91 4.33 0.49
C ALA A 47 3.68 5.57 -0.39
N ILE A 48 3.99 6.77 0.12
CA ILE A 48 3.91 8.02 -0.64
C ILE A 48 4.85 7.98 -1.86
N SER A 49 6.11 7.61 -1.63
CA SER A 49 7.13 7.56 -2.68
C SER A 49 6.77 6.56 -3.78
N PHE A 50 6.14 5.43 -3.42
CA PHE A 50 5.59 4.50 -4.40
C PHE A 50 4.40 5.09 -5.17
N ALA A 51 3.44 5.70 -4.45
CA ALA A 51 2.22 6.24 -5.03
C ALA A 51 2.46 7.40 -6.00
N LYS A 52 3.44 8.27 -5.72
CA LYS A 52 3.85 9.37 -6.61
C LYS A 52 4.22 8.93 -8.03
N ARG A 53 4.62 7.66 -8.20
CA ARG A 53 4.99 7.09 -9.51
C ARG A 53 3.82 6.45 -10.25
N GLN A 54 2.61 6.44 -9.67
CA GLN A 54 1.43 5.79 -10.25
C GLN A 54 0.41 6.82 -10.73
N LYS A 55 -0.23 6.55 -11.88
CA LYS A 55 -1.23 7.46 -12.47
C LYS A 55 -2.63 7.33 -11.85
N ASN A 56 -3.01 6.12 -11.40
CA ASN A 56 -4.39 5.77 -11.07
C ASN A 56 -4.54 5.30 -9.62
N MET A 57 -3.83 5.92 -8.67
CA MET A 57 -3.81 5.42 -7.28
C MET A 57 -4.32 6.44 -6.26
N GLU A 58 -5.27 6.00 -5.45
CA GLU A 58 -5.72 6.67 -4.23
C GLU A 58 -4.97 6.10 -3.02
N VAL A 59 -4.53 6.95 -2.10
CA VAL A 59 -3.82 6.52 -0.88
C VAL A 59 -4.65 6.92 0.34
N THR A 60 -4.85 6.00 1.27
CA THR A 60 -5.53 6.28 2.55
C THR A 60 -4.72 5.75 3.73
N TYR A 61 -4.66 6.53 4.81
CA TYR A 61 -3.85 6.22 5.99
C TYR A 61 -4.71 5.80 7.18
N TYR A 62 -4.15 4.91 8.01
CA TYR A 62 -4.82 4.37 9.19
C TYR A 62 -3.95 4.45 10.43
N GLY A 63 -4.61 4.59 11.58
CA GLY A 63 -4.01 4.56 12.92
C GLY A 63 -3.74 3.14 13.43
N SER A 64 -3.86 2.13 12.58
CA SER A 64 -3.86 0.72 12.96
C SER A 64 -2.54 0.01 12.61
N PRO A 65 -2.17 -1.07 13.31
CA PRO A 65 -0.93 -1.83 13.05
C PRO A 65 -0.87 -2.43 11.65
N HIS A 66 0.30 -2.91 11.22
CA HIS A 66 0.48 -3.46 9.87
C HIS A 66 -0.50 -4.59 9.52
N ASN A 67 -0.80 -5.45 10.49
CA ASN A 67 -1.66 -6.62 10.32
C ASN A 67 -3.14 -6.32 10.65
N PHE A 68 -3.59 -5.07 10.48
CA PHE A 68 -4.93 -4.62 10.87
C PHE A 68 -6.08 -5.36 10.15
N TYR A 69 -5.83 -5.97 9.00
CA TYR A 69 -6.80 -6.79 8.28
C TYR A 69 -7.32 -7.99 9.09
N HIS A 70 -6.55 -8.47 10.07
CA HIS A 70 -6.97 -9.57 10.95
C HIS A 70 -7.91 -9.13 12.08
N TYR A 71 -8.00 -7.83 12.38
CA TYR A 71 -8.69 -7.32 13.57
C TYR A 71 -9.75 -6.25 13.27
N GLN A 72 -9.70 -5.62 12.11
CA GLN A 72 -10.54 -4.47 11.74
C GLN A 72 -11.27 -4.68 10.41
N THR A 73 -11.84 -5.88 10.22
CA THR A 73 -12.50 -6.28 8.96
C THR A 73 -13.63 -5.35 8.56
N LYS A 74 -14.46 -4.86 9.51
CA LYS A 74 -15.58 -3.95 9.20
C LYS A 74 -15.11 -2.61 8.63
N GLU A 75 -14.08 -2.02 9.23
CA GLU A 75 -13.52 -0.74 8.81
C GLU A 75 -12.93 -0.86 7.41
N VAL A 76 -12.12 -1.92 7.17
CA VAL A 76 -11.55 -2.24 5.86
C VAL A 76 -12.63 -2.37 4.79
N ILE A 77 -13.70 -3.10 5.07
CA ILE A 77 -14.82 -3.27 4.13
C ILE A 77 -15.47 -1.93 3.79
N GLU A 78 -15.67 -1.06 4.78
CA GLU A 78 -16.33 0.23 4.57
C GLU A 78 -15.49 1.17 3.70
N ILE A 79 -14.17 1.15 3.89
CA ILE A 79 -13.23 1.89 3.04
C ILE A 79 -13.29 1.39 1.60
N MET A 80 -13.21 0.07 1.40
CA MET A 80 -13.30 -0.52 0.08
C MET A 80 -14.61 -0.13 -0.61
N ARG A 81 -15.73 -0.19 0.12
CA ARG A 81 -17.05 0.23 -0.37
C ARG A 81 -17.06 1.71 -0.76
N ASN A 82 -16.49 2.58 0.06
CA ASN A 82 -16.48 4.03 -0.21
C ASN A 82 -15.56 4.40 -1.38
N SER A 83 -14.39 3.75 -1.50
CA SER A 83 -13.52 3.89 -2.66
C SER A 83 -14.22 3.43 -3.94
N TYR A 84 -14.90 2.29 -3.90
CA TYR A 84 -15.67 1.78 -5.04
C TYR A 84 -16.77 2.75 -5.46
N LYS A 85 -17.57 3.27 -4.50
CA LYS A 85 -18.59 4.29 -4.78
C LYS A 85 -18.01 5.54 -5.44
N ARG A 86 -16.87 6.06 -4.96
CA ARG A 86 -16.19 7.22 -5.56
C ARG A 86 -15.76 7.00 -7.01
N GLN A 87 -15.45 5.76 -7.36
CA GLN A 87 -15.03 5.39 -8.73
C GLN A 87 -16.21 5.22 -9.68
N LEU A 88 -17.42 4.92 -9.19
CA LEU A 88 -18.64 4.80 -10.01
C LEU A 88 -19.31 6.15 -10.35
N ILE A 89 -18.97 7.22 -9.63
CA ILE A 89 -19.55 8.56 -9.81
C ILE A 89 -18.67 9.45 -10.72
N LYS A 90 -17.60 8.90 -11.30
CA LYS A 90 -16.73 9.56 -12.28
C LYS A 90 -16.97 8.99 -13.67
#